data_AF-B2FS72-F1
#
_entry.id   AF-B2FS72-F1
#
_cell.length_a   1.000
_cell.length_b   1.000
_cell.length_c   1.000
_cell.angle_alpha   90.00
_cell.angle_beta   90.00
_cell.angle_gamma   90.00
#
_symmetry.space_group_name_H-M   'P 1'
#
loop_
_entity.id
_entity.type
_entity.pdbx_description
1 polymer ?
#
loop_
_entity_poly.entity_id
_entity_poly.type
_entity_poly.pdbx_seq_one_letter_code
_entity_poly.pdbx_strand_id
1 'polypeptide(L)' 'MRNMSMISNRCNICGRKLDVSADLLSADCGGDCWGCVGAMELGWPESAKRVAKEIRAGLREPDGAAKPPSEN' A
#
# COMPACT_ATOMS: atom_id res chain seq x y z
N MET A 1 -0.24 18.72 -28.09
CA MET A 1 -0.71 18.30 -26.76
C MET A 1 -0.35 16.83 -26.60
N ARG A 2 0.55 16.45 -25.68
CA ARG A 2 0.87 15.03 -25.46
C ARG A 2 -0.20 14.44 -24.55
N ASN A 3 -0.95 13.48 -25.08
CA ASN A 3 -1.83 12.59 -24.34
C ASN A 3 -1.04 11.94 -23.22
N MET A 4 -1.21 12.47 -22.00
CA MET A 4 -0.76 11.83 -20.77
C MET A 4 -1.78 10.73 -20.49
N SER A 5 -1.54 9.54 -21.05
CA SER A 5 -2.31 8.35 -20.75
C SER A 5 -2.60 8.30 -19.26
N MET A 6 -3.88 8.18 -18.91
CA MET A 6 -4.34 7.78 -17.58
C MET A 6 -3.64 6.47 -17.22
N ILE A 7 -2.48 6.56 -16.58
CA ILE A 7 -1.91 5.42 -15.85
C ILE A 7 -2.94 5.15 -14.77
N SER A 8 -3.56 3.97 -14.80
CA SER A 8 -4.46 3.52 -13.74
C SER A 8 -3.70 3.65 -12.41
N ASN A 9 -4.00 4.71 -11.67
CA ASN A 9 -3.28 5.08 -10.46
C ASN A 9 -3.78 4.21 -9.29
N ARG A 10 -3.80 2.89 -9.49
CA ARG A 10 -4.41 1.89 -8.61
C ARG A 10 -3.51 0.67 -8.53
N CYS A 11 -3.42 0.11 -7.32
CA CYS A 11 -2.75 -1.15 -7.04
C CYS A 11 -3.36 -2.29 -7.88
N ASN A 12 -2.53 -3.11 -8.52
CA ASN A 12 -2.99 -4.25 -9.32
C ASN A 12 -3.56 -5.39 -8.46
N ILE A 13 -3.18 -5.46 -7.19
CA ILE A 13 -3.60 -6.52 -6.26
C ILE A 13 -4.95 -6.22 -5.60
N CYS A 14 -5.13 -5.00 -5.09
CA CYS A 14 -6.34 -4.64 -4.30
C CYS A 14 -7.14 -3.45 -4.85
N GLY A 15 -6.69 -2.80 -5.94
CA GLY A 15 -7.40 -1.66 -6.53
C GLY A 15 -7.30 -0.34 -5.74
N ARG A 16 -6.59 -0.32 -4.60
CA ARG A 16 -6.31 0.91 -3.82
C ARG A 16 -5.67 1.96 -4.70
N LYS A 17 -6.16 3.21 -4.63
CA LYS A 17 -5.55 4.34 -5.34
C LYS A 17 -4.11 4.56 -4.85
N LEU A 18 -3.15 4.69 -5.76
CA LEU A 18 -1.73 4.89 -5.48
C LEU A 18 -1.39 6.36 -5.25
N ASP A 19 -0.30 6.61 -4.52
CA ASP A 19 0.28 7.92 -4.20
C ASP A 19 -0.71 8.93 -3.60
N VAL A 20 -1.54 8.44 -2.68
CA VAL A 20 -2.44 9.27 -1.88
C VAL A 20 -1.68 9.70 -0.63
N SER A 21 -1.35 10.99 -0.52
CA SER A 21 -0.58 11.54 0.60
C SER A 21 -1.19 11.28 1.99
N ALA A 22 -2.51 11.17 2.06
CA ALA A 22 -3.25 10.87 3.29
C ALA A 22 -3.28 9.37 3.65
N ASP A 23 -2.88 8.48 2.73
CA ASP A 23 -2.87 7.04 2.90
C ASP A 23 -1.44 6.51 2.78
N LEU A 24 -0.77 6.32 3.91
CA LEU A 24 0.62 5.85 3.98
C LEU A 24 0.82 4.45 3.36
N LEU A 25 -0.25 3.66 3.21
CA LEU A 25 -0.19 2.35 2.58
C LEU A 25 -0.38 2.41 1.07
N SER A 26 -0.72 3.58 0.51
CA SER A 26 -0.92 3.79 -0.93
C SER A 26 0.36 4.05 -1.73
N ALA A 27 1.52 4.20 -1.07
CA ALA A 27 2.78 4.50 -1.75
C ALA A 27 3.03 3.52 -2.90
N ASP A 28 3.33 4.06 -4.08
CA ASP A 28 3.55 3.27 -5.29
C ASP A 28 4.86 2.48 -5.20
N CYS A 29 4.76 1.15 -5.21
CA CYS A 29 5.87 0.21 -5.22
C CYS A 29 6.04 -0.45 -6.61
N GLY A 30 5.74 0.27 -7.69
CA GLY A 30 5.88 -0.21 -9.07
C GLY A 30 4.57 -0.71 -9.70
N GLY A 31 3.44 -0.09 -9.34
CA GLY A 31 2.09 -0.46 -9.75
C GLY A 31 1.27 -1.15 -8.65
N ASP A 32 1.89 -1.47 -7.52
CA ASP A 32 1.23 -2.04 -6.35
C ASP A 32 1.45 -1.17 -5.12
N CYS A 33 0.46 -1.12 -4.24
CA CYS A 33 0.56 -0.31 -3.06
C CYS A 33 1.47 -0.95 -2.00
N TRP A 34 2.16 -0.12 -1.22
CA TRP A 34 2.95 -0.57 -0.07
C TRP A 34 2.13 -1.45 0.91
N GLY A 35 0.82 -1.22 1.02
CA GLY A 35 -0.09 -2.08 1.78
C GLY A 35 0.02 -3.55 1.37
N CYS A 36 -0.08 -3.84 0.07
CA CYS A 36 0.03 -5.20 -0.47
C CYS A 36 1.46 -5.71 -0.45
N VAL A 37 2.41 -4.92 -0.98
CA VAL A 37 3.82 -5.32 -1.08
C VAL A 37 4.40 -5.61 0.30
N GLY A 38 4.20 -4.73 1.27
CA GLY A 38 4.71 -4.93 2.63
C GLY A 38 4.17 -6.19 3.30
N ALA A 39 2.93 -6.60 3.02
CA ALA A 39 2.38 -7.85 3.56
C ALA A 39 3.03 -9.09 2.92
N MET A 40 3.33 -9.04 1.62
CA MET A 40 4.02 -10.12 0.91
C MET A 40 5.49 -10.23 1.31
N GLU A 41 6.10 -9.11 1.69
CA GLU A 41 7.50 -9.02 2.10
C GLU A 41 7.73 -9.22 3.61
N LEU A 42 6.79 -9.82 4.35
CA LEU A 42 6.97 -10.13 5.77
C LEU A 42 8.18 -11.03 6.07
N GLY A 43 8.69 -11.76 5.07
CA GLY A 43 9.95 -12.52 5.17
C GLY A 43 11.22 -11.65 5.08
N TRP A 44 11.12 -10.39 4.66
CA TRP A 44 12.26 -9.48 4.53
C TRP A 44 12.42 -8.62 5.79
N PRO A 45 13.59 -8.61 6.47
CA PRO A 45 13.72 -7.98 7.79
C PRO A 45 13.32 -6.50 7.85
N GLU A 46 13.63 -5.72 6.81
CA GLU A 46 13.30 -4.29 6.78
C GLU A 46 11.80 -4.05 6.55
N SER A 47 11.18 -4.81 5.65
CA SER A 47 9.74 -4.75 5.40
C SER A 47 8.96 -5.21 6.63
N ALA A 48 9.40 -6.30 7.28
CA ALA A 48 8.82 -6.78 8.53
C ALA A 48 8.88 -5.74 9.67
N LYS A 49 10.02 -5.07 9.86
CA LYS A 49 10.15 -3.98 10.85
C LYS A 49 9.19 -2.83 10.57
N ARG A 50 9.00 -2.49 9.29
CA ARG A 50 8.07 -1.43 8.89
C ARG A 50 6.62 -1.84 9.10
N VAL A 51 6.23 -3.04 8.67
CA VAL A 51 4.89 -3.60 8.90
C VAL A 51 4.56 -3.68 10.39
N ALA A 52 5.51 -4.10 11.24
CA ALA A 52 5.31 -4.13 12.69
C ALA A 52 5.04 -2.72 13.28
N LYS A 53 5.69 -1.67 12.77
CA LYS A 53 5.39 -0.29 13.15
C LYS A 53 3.98 0.12 12.71
N GLU A 54 3.58 -0.27 11.51
CA GLU A 54 2.27 0.05 10.92
C GLU A 54 1.12 -0.67 11.65
N ILE A 55 1.33 -1.92 12.09
CA ILE A 55 0.39 -2.65 12.96
C ILE A 55 0.22 -1.90 14.29
N ARG A 56 1.31 -1.50 14.95
CA ARG A 56 1.23 -0.73 16.20
C ARG A 56 0.59 0.64 16.03
N ALA A 57 0.69 1.23 14.85
CA ALA A 57 0.02 2.48 14.49
C ALA A 57 -1.46 2.27 14.09
N GLY A 58 -1.95 1.03 14.06
CA GLY A 58 -3.33 0.70 13.70
C GLY A 58 -3.65 0.82 12.21
N LEU A 59 -2.64 0.94 11.35
CA LEU A 59 -2.80 1.05 9.89
C LEU A 59 -3.10 -0.30 9.22
N ARG A 60 -2.67 -1.40 9.86
CA ARG A 60 -2.82 -2.78 9.39
C ARG A 60 -3.59 -3.62 10.40
N GLU A 61 -4.07 -4.77 9.92
CA GLU A 61 -4.56 -5.86 10.77
C GLU A 61 -3.39 -6.58 11.46
N PRO A 62 -3.63 -7.35 12.55
CA PRO A 62 -2.57 -8.04 13.29
C PRO A 62 -1.76 -9.06 12.48
N ASP A 63 -2.34 -9.59 11.41
CA ASP A 63 -1.68 -10.51 10.47
C ASP A 63 -0.80 -9.79 9.42
N GLY A 64 -0.75 -8.45 9.47
CA GLY A 64 0.00 -7.62 8.53
C GLY A 64 -0.79 -7.24 7.27
N ALA A 65 -2.02 -7.71 7.10
CA ALA A 65 -2.87 -7.27 6.00
C ALA A 65 -3.15 -5.77 6.09
N ALA A 66 -3.07 -5.08 4.95
CA ALA A 66 -3.49 -3.69 4.88
C ALA A 66 -5.02 -3.60 5.05
N LYS A 67 -5.48 -2.74 5.97
CA LYS A 67 -6.90 -2.42 6.10
C LYS A 67 -7.44 -1.88 4.78
N PRO A 68 -8.66 -2.22 4.34
CA PRO A 68 -9.20 -1.69 3.09
C PRO A 68 -9.12 -0.14 3.09
N PRO A 69 -8.90 0.49 1.91
CA PRO A 69 -8.97 1.94 1.84
C PRO A 69 -10.36 2.36 2.36
N SER A 70 -10.41 3.32 3.28
CA SER A 70 -11.69 3.86 3.75
C SER A 70 -12.41 4.44 2.55
N GLU A 71 -13.45 3.77 2.07
CA GLU A 71 -14.35 4.34 1.07
C GLU A 71 -14.96 5.60 1.69
N ASN A 72 -14.68 6.74 1.09
CA ASN A 72 -15.36 8.00 1.38
C ASN A 72 -15.93 8.53 0.07
#